data_AF-A0A935H4W2-F1
#
_entry.id   AF-A0A935H4W2-F1
#
_cell.length_a   1.000
_cell.length_b   1.000
_cell.length_c   1.000
_cell.angle_alpha   90.00
_cell.angle_beta   90.00
_cell.angle_gamma   90.00
#
_symmetry.space_group_name_H-M   'P 1'
#
loop_
_entity.id
_entity.type
_entity.pdbx_description
1 polymer ?
#
loop_
_entity_poly.entity_id
_entity_poly.type
_entity_poly.pdbx_seq_one_letter_code
_entity_poly.pdbx_strand_id
1 'polypeptide(L)'
;MPCPRTEDLCALIDQALQPAQATALHDHLQTCLVCAQQLQSLRGLRESLQALPAPVLDAQFGLRLQGRLPPRAQPRAPATAPPARGRTRPRWAGLAGWLPTGLGAGVALGAGVWLGAMLLGTAPAAIQAGAPASAAMVRVFDPVPPGGLCAATELCRVTKGMP
;
A
#
# COMPACT_ATOMS: atom_id res chain seq x y z
N MET A 1 -4.05 -33.39 -18.21
CA MET A 1 -4.24 -31.99 -17.76
C MET A 1 -3.63 -31.05 -18.80
N PRO A 2 -4.27 -29.91 -19.10
CA PRO A 2 -3.68 -28.90 -19.98
C PRO A 2 -2.36 -28.40 -19.39
N CYS A 3 -1.48 -27.87 -20.24
CA CYS A 3 -0.22 -27.28 -19.76
C CYS A 3 -0.53 -26.11 -18.80
N PRO A 4 0.14 -26.05 -17.64
CA PRO A 4 -0.05 -24.98 -16.66
C PRO A 4 0.45 -23.64 -17.19
N ARG A 5 -0.01 -22.55 -16.57
CA ARG A 5 0.52 -21.22 -16.87
C ARG A 5 1.91 -21.06 -16.28
N THR A 6 2.72 -20.16 -16.85
CA THR A 6 4.03 -19.81 -16.30
C THR A 6 3.92 -19.27 -14.87
N GLU A 7 2.82 -18.59 -14.54
CA GLU A 7 2.48 -18.11 -13.19
C GLU A 7 2.49 -19.25 -12.16
N ASP A 8 1.91 -20.41 -12.51
CA ASP A 8 1.84 -21.57 -11.62
C ASP A 8 3.22 -22.20 -11.42
N LEU A 9 4.08 -22.20 -12.45
CA LEU A 9 5.46 -22.66 -12.33
C LEU A 9 6.28 -21.74 -11.41
N CYS A 10 6.08 -20.42 -11.49
CA CYS A 10 6.69 -19.47 -10.56
C CYS A 10 6.16 -19.69 -9.13
N ALA A 11 4.84 -19.83 -8.97
CA ALA A 11 4.24 -20.11 -7.67
C ALA A 11 4.73 -21.43 -7.04
N LEU A 12 5.06 -22.44 -7.87
CA LEU A 12 5.72 -23.67 -7.42
C LEU A 12 7.14 -23.42 -6.90
N ILE A 13 7.92 -22.61 -7.61
CA ILE A 13 9.29 -22.24 -7.24
C ILE A 13 9.32 -21.46 -5.92
N ASP A 14 8.36 -20.55 -5.73
CA ASP A 14 8.22 -19.69 -4.55
C ASP A 14 7.48 -20.37 -3.37
N GLN A 15 7.09 -21.64 -3.52
CA GLN A 15 6.32 -22.40 -2.52
C GLN A 15 4.99 -21.73 -2.14
N ALA A 16 4.40 -20.99 -3.07
CA ALA A 16 3.16 -20.24 -2.88
C ALA A 16 1.89 -21.04 -3.26
N LEU A 17 2.06 -22.24 -3.83
CA LEU A 17 0.95 -23.12 -4.20
C LEU A 17 0.37 -23.88 -3.00
N GLN A 18 -0.93 -24.16 -3.05
CA GLN A 18 -1.55 -25.12 -2.15
C GLN A 18 -0.97 -26.53 -2.38
N PRO A 19 -0.87 -27.37 -1.33
CA PRO A 19 -0.20 -28.67 -1.43
C PRO A 19 -0.82 -29.60 -2.48
N ALA A 20 -2.15 -29.61 -2.63
CA ALA A 20 -2.83 -30.42 -3.64
C ALA A 20 -2.55 -29.97 -5.08
N GLN A 21 -2.36 -28.66 -5.29
CA GLN A 21 -2.02 -28.12 -6.61
C GLN A 21 -0.54 -28.38 -6.92
N ALA A 22 0.33 -28.26 -5.92
CA ALA A 22 1.74 -28.59 -6.05
C ALA A 22 1.95 -30.06 -6.43
N THR A 23 1.22 -31.01 -5.83
CA THR A 23 1.33 -32.44 -6.19
C THR A 23 0.86 -32.70 -7.62
N ALA A 24 -0.30 -32.17 -8.02
CA ALA A 24 -0.79 -32.33 -9.39
C ALA A 24 0.17 -31.75 -10.44
N LEU A 25 0.81 -30.62 -10.12
CA LEU A 25 1.78 -29.98 -11.01
C LEU A 25 3.11 -30.76 -11.04
N HIS A 26 3.55 -31.34 -9.94
CA HIS A 26 4.69 -32.28 -9.93
C HIS A 26 4.44 -33.50 -10.80
N ASP A 27 3.24 -34.09 -10.72
CA ASP A 27 2.85 -35.22 -11.58
C ASP A 27 2.84 -34.81 -13.06
N HIS A 28 2.40 -33.58 -13.38
CA HIS A 28 2.46 -33.05 -14.74
C HIS A 28 3.89 -32.93 -15.26
N LEU A 29 4.81 -32.43 -14.42
CA LEU A 29 6.22 -32.24 -14.80
C LEU A 29 6.93 -33.56 -15.13
N GLN A 30 6.47 -34.70 -14.61
CA GLN A 30 6.99 -36.03 -14.98
C GLN A 30 6.58 -36.45 -16.40
N THR A 31 5.50 -35.89 -16.93
CA THR A 31 4.93 -36.27 -18.23
C THR A 31 5.21 -35.24 -19.33
N CYS A 32 5.36 -33.96 -18.99
CA CYS A 32 5.55 -32.88 -19.94
C CYS A 32 6.98 -32.30 -19.88
N LEU A 33 7.81 -32.65 -20.86
CA LEU A 33 9.19 -32.16 -20.97
C LEU A 33 9.28 -30.65 -21.21
N VAL A 34 8.31 -30.05 -21.90
CA VAL A 34 8.28 -28.61 -22.17
C VAL A 34 8.17 -27.82 -20.87
N CYS A 35 7.22 -28.20 -20.01
CA CYS A 35 7.05 -27.56 -18.70
C CYS A 35 8.24 -27.84 -17.78
N ALA A 36 8.84 -29.04 -17.84
CA ALA A 36 10.05 -29.35 -17.09
C ALA A 36 11.24 -28.46 -17.51
N GLN A 37 11.43 -28.25 -18.82
CA GLN A 37 12.49 -27.38 -19.34
C GLN A 37 12.25 -25.91 -18.95
N GLN A 38 11.02 -25.43 -19.02
CA GLN A 38 10.66 -24.08 -18.56
C GLN A 38 10.95 -23.91 -17.07
N LEU A 39 10.57 -24.88 -16.23
CA LEU A 39 10.85 -24.84 -14.80
C LEU A 39 12.36 -24.79 -14.52
N GLN A 40 13.16 -25.55 -15.27
CA GLN A 40 14.61 -25.52 -15.13
C GLN A 40 15.19 -24.16 -15.51
N SER A 41 14.68 -23.51 -16.56
CA SER A 41 15.12 -22.17 -16.94
C SER A 41 14.83 -21.12 -15.85
N LEU A 42 13.65 -21.20 -15.23
CA LEU A 42 13.25 -20.31 -14.14
C LEU A 42 14.12 -20.57 -12.88
N ARG A 43 14.46 -21.82 -12.59
CA ARG A 43 15.37 -22.17 -11.49
C ARG A 43 16.78 -21.60 -11.71
N GLY A 44 17.31 -21.72 -12.92
CA GLY A 44 18.61 -21.14 -13.28
C GLY A 44 18.62 -19.61 -13.14
N LEU A 45 17.53 -18.93 -13.52
CA LEU A 45 17.38 -17.49 -13.28
C LEU A 45 17.40 -17.17 -11.79
N ARG A 46 16.65 -17.91 -10.96
CA ARG A 46 16.63 -17.72 -9.50
C ARG A 46 18.02 -17.90 -8.89
N GLU A 47 18.75 -18.93 -9.29
CA GLU A 47 20.13 -19.16 -8.83
C GLU A 47 21.06 -18.02 -9.23
N SER A 48 20.95 -17.52 -10.47
CA SER A 48 21.73 -16.35 -10.91
C SER A 48 21.43 -15.09 -10.09
N LEU A 49 20.16 -14.90 -9.70
CA LEU A 49 19.73 -13.78 -8.86
C LEU A 49 20.24 -13.92 -7.42
N GLN A 50 20.25 -15.14 -6.88
CA GLN A 50 20.77 -15.43 -5.54
C GLN A 50 22.30 -15.33 -5.47
N ALA A 51 22.99 -15.54 -6.60
CA ALA A 51 24.44 -15.39 -6.69
C ALA A 51 24.91 -13.93 -6.71
N LEU A 52 24.00 -12.95 -6.83
CA LEU A 52 24.40 -11.55 -6.72
C LEU A 52 24.94 -11.25 -5.32
N PRO A 53 26.03 -10.46 -5.22
CA PRO A 53 26.58 -10.08 -3.94
C PRO A 53 25.54 -9.32 -3.12
N ALA A 54 25.31 -9.76 -1.89
CA ALA A 54 24.46 -9.05 -0.96
C ALA A 54 25.04 -7.64 -0.73
N PRO A 55 24.21 -6.58 -0.76
CA PRO A 55 24.69 -5.24 -0.46
C PRO A 55 25.21 -5.20 0.97
N VAL A 56 26.49 -4.82 1.13
CA VAL A 56 27.08 -4.61 2.45
C VAL A 56 26.43 -3.37 3.05
N LEU A 57 25.62 -3.57 4.09
CA LEU A 57 25.09 -2.47 4.88
C LEU A 57 26.24 -1.91 5.73
N ASP A 58 26.52 -0.62 5.58
CA ASP A 58 27.50 0.05 6.42
C ASP A 58 26.99 0.14 7.86
N ALA A 59 27.90 0.20 8.84
CA ALA A 59 27.55 0.28 10.26
C ALA A 59 26.64 1.49 10.58
N GLN A 60 26.67 2.52 9.73
CA GLN A 60 25.84 3.72 9.88
C GLN A 60 24.46 3.61 9.22
N PHE A 61 24.18 2.57 8.43
CA PHE A 61 22.87 2.37 7.81
C PHE A 61 21.73 2.40 8.83
N GLY A 62 21.91 1.69 9.94
CA GLY A 62 20.92 1.64 11.02
C GLY A 62 20.63 3.01 11.63
N LEU A 63 21.66 3.84 11.83
CA LEU A 63 21.51 5.19 12.37
C LEU A 63 20.78 6.12 11.40
N ARG A 64 21.14 6.07 10.10
CA ARG A 64 20.45 6.84 9.06
C ARG A 64 19.00 6.40 8.88
N LEU A 65 18.72 5.11 9.01
CA LEU A 65 17.37 4.57 8.94
C LEU A 65 16.53 5.03 10.14
N GLN A 66 17.07 4.98 11.36
CA GLN A 66 16.39 5.45 12.56
C GLN A 66 16.04 6.94 12.51
N GLY A 67 16.91 7.79 11.96
CA GLY A 67 16.62 9.20 11.78
C GLY A 67 15.52 9.50 10.75
N ARG A 68 15.22 8.55 9.85
CA ARG A 68 14.17 8.69 8.81
C ARG A 68 12.86 7.99 9.18
N LEU A 69 12.90 7.02 10.08
CA LEU A 69 11.70 6.38 10.57
C LEU A 69 10.94 7.38 11.44
N PRO A 70 9.62 7.56 11.24
CA PRO A 70 8.83 8.33 12.17
C PRO A 70 9.01 7.71 13.57
N PRO A 71 9.06 8.53 14.64
CA PRO A 71 9.13 8.02 15.99
C PRO A 71 8.04 6.97 16.14
N ARG A 72 8.45 5.72 16.36
CA ARG A 72 7.53 4.60 16.53
C ARG A 72 6.60 5.03 17.65
N ALA A 73 5.35 5.35 17.31
CA ALA A 73 4.34 5.65 18.30
C ALA A 73 4.40 4.46 19.25
N GLN A 74 4.86 4.74 20.47
CA GLN A 74 5.10 3.69 21.46
C GLN A 74 3.84 2.82 21.48
N PRO A 75 3.97 1.47 21.55
CA PRO A 75 2.82 0.63 21.76
C PRO A 75 2.11 1.25 22.94
N ARG A 76 0.89 1.75 22.69
CA ARG A 76 0.06 2.43 23.68
C ARG A 76 0.04 1.46 24.84
N ALA A 77 0.78 1.76 25.91
CA ALA A 77 0.75 0.95 27.11
C ALA A 77 -0.74 0.72 27.37
N PRO A 78 -1.20 -0.54 27.53
CA PRO A 78 -2.61 -0.81 27.76
C PRO A 78 -3.02 0.15 28.84
N ALA A 79 -3.90 1.09 28.49
CA ALA A 79 -4.32 2.12 29.41
C ALA A 79 -4.98 1.34 30.55
N THR A 80 -4.23 1.07 31.61
CA THR A 80 -4.77 0.66 32.89
C THR A 80 -5.75 1.76 33.18
N ALA A 81 -7.03 1.41 33.05
CA ALA A 81 -8.13 2.33 33.22
C ALA A 81 -7.84 3.14 34.48
N PRO A 82 -7.87 4.49 34.43
CA PRO A 82 -7.72 5.25 35.65
C PRO A 82 -8.80 4.73 36.63
N PRO A 83 -8.46 4.45 37.90
CA PRO A 83 -9.48 4.06 38.86
C PRO A 83 -10.53 5.16 38.81
N ALA A 84 -11.78 4.77 38.62
CA ALA A 84 -12.92 5.66 38.59
C ALA A 84 -13.05 6.33 39.98
N ARG A 85 -12.22 7.34 40.25
CA ARG A 85 -12.42 8.24 41.37
C ARG A 85 -13.70 8.99 41.05
N GLY A 86 -14.68 8.79 41.92
CA GLY A 86 -16.02 9.34 41.83
C GLY A 86 -16.00 10.77 41.34
N ARG A 87 -16.48 10.94 40.10
CA ARG A 87 -16.71 12.24 39.51
C ARG A 87 -17.91 12.83 40.25
N THR A 88 -17.65 13.62 41.30
CA THR A 88 -18.66 14.52 41.88
C THR A 88 -19.09 15.47 40.77
N ARG A 89 -20.24 15.18 40.16
CA ARG A 89 -20.83 16.05 39.15
C ARG A 89 -21.11 17.40 39.79
N PRO A 90 -20.65 18.53 39.22
CA PRO A 90 -21.04 19.83 39.72
C PRO A 90 -22.55 20.00 39.54
N ARG A 91 -23.19 20.53 40.58
CA ARG A 91 -24.65 20.70 40.76
C ARG A 91 -25.35 21.53 39.65
N TRP A 92 -24.59 22.00 38.67
CA TRP A 92 -25.01 22.80 37.53
C TRP A 92 -25.32 21.98 36.26
N ALA A 93 -25.04 20.66 36.26
CA ALA A 93 -25.49 19.77 35.17
C ALA A 93 -27.03 19.62 35.11
N GLY A 94 -27.75 20.06 36.15
CA GLY A 94 -29.22 20.08 36.17
C GLY A 94 -29.85 21.13 35.24
N LEU A 95 -29.10 22.15 34.82
CA LEU A 95 -29.60 23.17 33.88
C LEU A 95 -29.43 22.78 32.40
N ALA A 96 -28.58 21.79 32.09
CA ALA A 96 -28.48 21.20 30.75
C ALA A 96 -29.57 20.15 30.48
N GLY A 97 -30.41 19.83 31.47
CA GLY A 97 -31.54 18.91 31.33
C GLY A 97 -32.76 19.48 30.59
N TRP A 98 -32.69 20.74 30.14
CA TRP A 98 -33.75 21.40 29.38
C TRP A 98 -33.55 21.39 27.86
N LEU A 99 -32.44 20.86 27.36
CA LEU A 99 -32.32 20.61 25.92
C LEU A 99 -32.83 19.19 25.61
N PRO A 100 -33.82 19.05 24.71
CA PRO A 100 -34.28 17.74 24.29
C PRO A 100 -33.10 16.97 23.71
N THR A 101 -32.91 15.75 24.21
CA THR A 101 -31.82 14.81 23.90
C THR A 101 -31.70 14.45 22.40
N GLY A 102 -32.60 14.95 21.55
CA GLY A 102 -32.56 14.78 20.09
C GLY A 102 -31.63 15.75 19.34
N LEU A 103 -31.30 16.94 19.87
CA LEU A 103 -30.47 17.90 19.12
C LEU A 103 -28.99 17.53 19.09
N GLY A 104 -28.47 16.87 20.12
CA GLY A 104 -27.07 16.44 20.17
C GLY A 104 -26.72 15.34 19.15
N ALA A 105 -27.66 14.42 18.91
CA ALA A 105 -27.48 13.33 17.95
C ALA A 105 -27.48 13.84 16.49
N GLY A 106 -28.29 14.87 16.18
CA GLY A 106 -28.34 15.48 14.86
C GLY A 106 -27.03 16.19 14.46
N VAL A 107 -26.41 16.91 15.40
CA VAL A 107 -25.14 17.61 15.15
C VAL A 107 -23.99 16.63 14.88
N ALA A 108 -23.93 15.50 15.61
CA ALA A 108 -22.90 14.49 15.40
C ALA A 108 -23.04 13.76 14.05
N LEU A 109 -24.27 13.41 13.65
CA LEU A 109 -24.53 12.80 12.34
C LEU A 109 -24.29 13.79 11.20
N GLY A 110 -24.68 15.05 11.36
CA GLY A 110 -24.42 16.11 10.37
C GLY A 110 -22.93 16.34 10.14
N ALA A 111 -22.13 16.44 11.21
CA ALA A 111 -20.69 16.59 11.11
C ALA A 111 -20.01 15.37 10.46
N GLY A 112 -20.47 14.15 10.79
CA GLY A 112 -19.98 12.91 10.19
C GLY A 112 -20.27 12.81 8.69
N VAL A 113 -21.50 13.12 8.27
CA VAL A 113 -21.89 13.13 6.85
C VAL A 113 -21.14 14.21 6.07
N TRP A 114 -20.97 15.40 6.66
CA TRP A 114 -20.24 16.50 6.02
C TRP A 114 -18.74 16.21 5.85
N LEU A 115 -18.08 15.65 6.88
CA LEU A 115 -16.68 15.20 6.78
C LEU A 115 -16.53 14.04 5.79
N GLY A 116 -17.49 13.10 5.77
CA GLY A 116 -17.51 12.00 4.79
C GLY A 116 -17.64 12.50 3.35
N ALA A 117 -18.48 13.51 3.10
CA ALA A 117 -18.64 14.10 1.77
C ALA A 117 -17.38 14.85 1.29
N MET A 118 -16.67 15.53 2.20
CA MET A 118 -15.36 16.13 1.90
C MET A 118 -14.31 15.07 1.53
N LEU A 119 -14.32 13.91 2.19
CA LEU A 119 -13.40 12.80 1.91
C LEU A 119 -13.71 12.09 0.59
N LEU A 120 -14.99 11.95 0.22
CA LEU A 120 -15.39 11.31 -1.04
C LEU A 120 -15.34 12.25 -2.25
N GLY A 121 -15.07 13.55 -2.06
CA GLY A 121 -14.99 14.53 -3.15
C GLY A 121 -16.36 14.88 -3.77
N THR A 122 -17.47 14.50 -3.14
CA THR A 122 -18.84 14.68 -3.65
C THR A 122 -19.53 15.88 -2.98
N ALA A 123 -18.86 17.02 -2.87
CA ALA A 123 -19.53 18.25 -2.44
C ALA A 123 -20.60 18.64 -3.48
N PRO A 124 -21.85 18.97 -3.07
CA PRO A 124 -22.82 19.53 -4.00
C PRO A 124 -22.26 20.84 -4.55
N ALA A 125 -22.34 20.98 -5.87
CA ALA A 125 -21.78 22.08 -6.65
C ALA A 125 -22.30 23.44 -6.18
N ALA A 126 -21.64 24.05 -5.20
CA ALA A 126 -21.97 25.42 -4.78
C ALA A 126 -20.77 26.17 -4.20
N ILE A 127 -19.53 25.85 -4.54
CA ILE A 127 -18.43 26.83 -4.49
C ILE A 127 -17.41 26.48 -5.57
N GLN A 128 -17.63 27.05 -6.74
CA GLN A 128 -16.63 27.11 -7.80
C GLN A 128 -15.70 28.28 -7.48
N ALA A 129 -14.65 28.02 -6.73
CA ALA A 129 -13.56 28.96 -6.54
C ALA A 129 -12.24 28.20 -6.36
N GLY A 130 -11.41 28.23 -7.40
CA GLY A 130 -9.97 28.13 -7.26
C GLY A 130 -9.36 26.73 -7.30
N ALA A 131 -9.09 26.27 -8.52
CA ALA A 131 -8.05 25.33 -8.92
C ALA A 131 -8.16 23.86 -8.45
N PRO A 132 -7.88 22.88 -9.33
CA PRO A 132 -7.56 21.56 -8.85
C PRO A 132 -6.24 21.66 -8.10
N ALA A 133 -6.27 21.50 -6.78
CA ALA A 133 -5.13 20.95 -6.08
C ALA A 133 -4.92 19.56 -6.69
N SER A 134 -4.10 19.51 -7.75
CA SER A 134 -3.45 18.29 -8.17
C SER A 134 -2.87 17.72 -6.90
N ALA A 135 -3.47 16.64 -6.41
CA ALA A 135 -2.89 15.82 -5.38
C ALA A 135 -1.41 15.72 -5.73
N ALA A 136 -0.55 16.24 -4.86
CA ALA A 136 0.89 16.09 -4.98
C ALA A 136 1.18 14.60 -4.76
N MET A 137 0.83 13.79 -5.75
CA MET A 137 1.36 12.47 -5.94
C MET A 137 2.84 12.72 -6.17
N VAL A 138 3.61 12.55 -5.10
CA VAL A 138 5.05 12.37 -5.20
C VAL A 138 5.23 11.21 -6.18
N ARG A 139 5.57 11.55 -7.42
CA ARG A 139 5.92 10.59 -8.47
C ARG A 139 7.29 10.01 -8.09
N VAL A 140 7.28 9.08 -7.13
CA VAL A 140 8.46 8.32 -6.68
C VAL A 140 9.07 7.50 -7.83
N PHE A 141 8.29 7.26 -8.88
CA PHE A 141 8.70 6.58 -10.09
C PHE A 141 8.44 7.47 -11.32
N ASP A 142 9.05 8.64 -11.34
CA ASP A 142 9.23 9.33 -12.62
C ASP A 142 10.34 8.57 -13.39
N PRO A 143 10.10 8.10 -14.63
CA PRO A 143 11.10 7.33 -15.40
C PRO A 143 12.31 8.16 -15.85
N VAL A 144 12.36 9.45 -15.48
CA VAL A 144 13.44 10.37 -15.82
C VAL A 144 14.33 10.57 -14.59
N PRO A 145 15.55 10.02 -14.55
CA PRO A 145 16.49 10.30 -13.47
C PRO A 145 16.89 11.79 -13.48
N PRO A 146 17.10 12.43 -12.30
CA PRO A 146 17.55 13.81 -12.25
C PRO A 146 18.92 13.92 -12.94
N GLY A 147 18.97 14.70 -14.04
CA GLY A 147 20.13 14.81 -14.93
C GLY A 147 19.95 14.21 -16.33
N GLY A 148 18.80 13.61 -16.64
CA GLY A 148 18.45 13.16 -17.99
C GLY A 148 18.13 14.34 -18.92
N LEU A 149 18.70 14.36 -20.12
CA LEU A 149 18.48 15.40 -21.15
C LEU A 149 17.09 15.35 -21.79
N CYS A 150 16.26 14.35 -21.47
CA CYS A 150 14.89 14.20 -21.97
C CYS A 150 13.90 14.69 -20.91
N ALA A 151 13.48 15.94 -20.98
CA ALA A 151 12.47 16.51 -20.08
C ALA A 151 11.04 15.98 -20.33
N ALA A 152 10.78 15.30 -21.46
CA ALA A 152 9.52 14.62 -21.75
C ALA A 152 9.75 13.44 -22.70
N THR A 153 8.99 12.35 -22.53
CA THR A 153 9.04 11.13 -23.38
C THR A 153 8.76 11.42 -24.85
N GLU A 154 8.01 12.49 -25.14
CA GLU A 154 7.65 12.91 -26.49
C GLU A 154 8.83 13.48 -27.29
N LEU A 155 9.89 13.96 -26.63
CA LEU A 155 11.06 14.57 -27.28
C LEU A 155 12.13 13.54 -27.69
N CYS A 156 12.07 12.32 -27.16
CA CYS A 156 13.10 11.30 -27.37
C CYS A 156 12.63 10.13 -28.25
N ARG A 157 11.43 10.23 -28.84
CA ARG A 157 11.04 9.39 -29.98
C ARG A 157 11.67 9.92 -31.26
N VAL A 158 12.83 9.37 -31.62
CA VAL A 158 13.28 9.39 -33.01
C VAL A 158 12.22 8.62 -33.82
N THR A 159 11.46 9.33 -34.64
CA THR A 159 10.54 8.72 -35.62
C THR A 159 11.38 7.94 -36.61
N LYS A 160 11.45 6.62 -36.42
CA LYS A 160 12.04 5.70 -37.37
C LYS A 160 11.15 5.67 -38.62
N GLY A 161 11.53 6.47 -39.62
CA GLY A 161 11.23 6.32 -41.04
C GLY A 161 9.77 6.08 -41.44
N MET A 162 9.13 7.11 -41.97
CA MET A 162 8.12 6.94 -43.02
C MET A 162 8.84 6.93 -44.40
N PRO A 163 8.24 6.31 -45.42
CA PRO A 163 8.91 5.61 -46.53
C PRO A 163 9.75 6.49 -47.47
#